data_AF-K5YYU2-F1
#
_entry.id   AF-K5YYU2-F1
#
_cell.length_a   1.000
_cell.length_b   1.000
_cell.length_c   1.000
_cell.angle_alpha   90.00
_cell.angle_beta   90.00
_cell.angle_gamma   90.00
#
_symmetry.space_group_name_H-M   'P 1'
#
loop_
_entity.id
_entity.type
_entity.pdbx_description
1 polymer ?
#
loop_
_entity_poly.entity_id
_entity_poly.type
_entity_poly.pdbx_seq_one_letter_code
_entity_poly.pdbx_strand_id
1 'polypeptide(L)'
;MIYLDANATEPLRPQARAAALAAMETGGNPASVHQAGRAARKILEEARERVASFCAARPADVIFCAGATEANALALHALGRDRPILIGATEHDAIRAAAPHAEIIPVQPDGQMDLAALKSLLAAHPGALVCLMAANNETGVLHDIAAAAALCAEAGALLHVDAVQAIGRCNQGWLALGAASLALSGHKFGGPPGAGALVVRENLEIRALIKGGGQELGRRGGTPALPAIAGLAAALGAPYDAAQIAGWRDEIEQAALAAGAVAIGAGAPRLPNTICLALPGVR
;
A
#
# COMPACT_ATOMS: atom_id res chain seq x y z
N MET A 1 -6.33 -28.22 -3.11
CA MET A 1 -5.40 -27.48 -2.23
C MET A 1 -6.17 -26.31 -1.64
N ILE A 2 -6.10 -26.11 -0.32
CA ILE A 2 -6.68 -24.94 0.36
C ILE A 2 -5.56 -23.91 0.51
N TYR A 3 -5.80 -22.66 0.10
CA TYR A 3 -4.81 -21.58 0.14
C TYR A 3 -5.28 -20.49 1.11
N LEU A 4 -4.63 -20.37 2.27
CA LEU A 4 -4.95 -19.42 3.35
C LEU A 4 -3.80 -18.44 3.59
N ASP A 5 -3.13 -17.99 2.52
CA ASP A 5 -1.97 -17.09 2.60
C ASP A 5 -2.09 -15.88 1.65
N ALA A 6 -3.32 -15.36 1.55
CA ALA A 6 -3.65 -14.24 0.67
C ALA A 6 -2.94 -12.91 1.04
N ASN A 7 -2.51 -12.76 2.31
CA ASN A 7 -1.71 -11.62 2.74
C ASN A 7 -0.26 -11.67 2.22
N ALA A 8 0.29 -12.84 1.94
CA ALA A 8 1.59 -12.97 1.26
C ALA A 8 1.45 -12.66 -0.23
N THR A 9 0.51 -13.32 -0.91
CA THR A 9 0.12 -12.98 -2.28
C THR A 9 -1.29 -13.49 -2.56
N GLU A 10 -2.11 -12.67 -3.18
CA GLU A 10 -3.47 -13.02 -3.58
C GLU A 10 -3.42 -13.85 -4.87
N PRO A 11 -4.31 -14.85 -5.06
CA PRO A 11 -4.46 -15.52 -6.35
C PRO A 11 -4.73 -14.53 -7.48
N LEU A 12 -4.07 -14.74 -8.62
CA LEU A 12 -4.23 -13.88 -9.80
C LEU A 12 -5.67 -13.92 -10.30
N ARG A 13 -6.32 -12.75 -10.36
CA ARG A 13 -7.69 -12.63 -10.84
C ARG A 13 -7.78 -12.83 -12.35
N PRO A 14 -8.87 -13.44 -12.88
CA PRO A 14 -9.02 -13.68 -14.32
C PRO A 14 -8.89 -12.42 -15.18
N GLN A 15 -9.47 -11.30 -14.75
CA GLN A 15 -9.38 -10.03 -15.47
C GLN A 15 -7.95 -9.45 -15.45
N ALA A 16 -7.21 -9.63 -14.36
CA ALA A 16 -5.82 -9.21 -14.26
C ALA A 16 -4.93 -10.03 -15.18
N ARG A 17 -5.16 -11.35 -15.23
CA ARG A 17 -4.50 -12.26 -16.18
C ARG A 17 -4.75 -11.86 -17.63
N ALA A 18 -6.02 -11.61 -17.99
CA ALA A 18 -6.39 -11.23 -19.35
C ALA A 18 -5.73 -9.91 -19.78
N ALA A 19 -5.75 -8.88 -18.91
CA ALA A 19 -5.11 -7.60 -19.18
C ALA A 19 -3.59 -7.71 -19.33
N ALA A 20 -2.93 -8.50 -18.47
CA ALA A 20 -1.50 -8.72 -18.54
C ALA A 20 -1.09 -9.41 -19.86
N LEU A 21 -1.83 -10.44 -20.28
CA LEU A 21 -1.57 -11.15 -21.54
C LEU A 21 -1.76 -10.23 -22.76
N ALA A 22 -2.87 -9.48 -22.82
CA ALA A 22 -3.12 -8.53 -23.90
C ALA A 22 -2.02 -7.45 -24.01
N ALA A 23 -1.51 -6.99 -22.87
CA ALA A 23 -0.39 -6.04 -22.82
C ALA A 23 0.94 -6.66 -23.29
N MET A 24 1.20 -7.96 -23.02
CA MET A 24 2.36 -8.67 -23.57
C MET A 24 2.29 -8.78 -25.10
N GLU A 25 1.10 -9.09 -25.64
CA GLU A 25 0.88 -9.25 -27.07
C GLU A 25 0.98 -7.93 -27.85
N THR A 26 0.62 -6.80 -27.22
CA THR A 26 0.70 -5.47 -27.85
C THR A 26 2.14 -5.09 -28.23
N GLY A 27 3.11 -5.42 -27.38
CA GLY A 27 4.53 -5.06 -27.56
C GLY A 27 4.79 -3.54 -27.60
N GLY A 28 6.02 -3.16 -27.94
CA GLY A 28 6.44 -1.76 -28.05
C GLY A 28 6.86 -1.11 -26.72
N ASN A 29 7.51 0.04 -26.82
CA ASN A 29 7.95 0.84 -25.68
C ASN A 29 7.07 2.10 -25.57
N PRO A 30 6.43 2.39 -24.41
CA PRO A 30 5.63 3.61 -24.22
C PRO A 30 6.35 4.93 -24.51
N ALA A 31 7.69 4.94 -24.47
CA ALA A 31 8.51 6.11 -24.82
C ALA A 31 8.66 6.32 -26.34
N SER A 32 8.33 5.32 -27.16
CA SER A 32 8.46 5.40 -28.62
C SER A 32 7.28 6.13 -29.27
N VAL A 33 7.57 6.96 -30.28
CA VAL A 33 6.56 7.75 -31.00
C VAL A 33 5.80 6.99 -32.09
N HIS A 34 6.30 5.84 -32.55
CA HIS A 34 5.68 5.02 -33.60
C HIS A 34 4.40 4.30 -33.11
N GLN A 35 3.65 3.70 -34.04
CA GLN A 35 2.33 3.10 -33.75
C GLN A 35 2.34 2.13 -32.56
N ALA A 36 3.26 1.16 -32.53
CA ALA A 36 3.38 0.22 -31.41
C ALA A 36 3.70 0.93 -30.06
N GLY A 37 4.54 1.97 -30.06
CA GLY A 37 4.83 2.75 -28.86
C GLY A 37 3.62 3.53 -28.36
N ARG A 38 2.84 4.11 -29.27
CA ARG A 38 1.57 4.78 -28.93
C ARG A 38 0.52 3.80 -28.36
N ALA A 39 0.46 2.58 -28.89
CA ALA A 39 -0.42 1.54 -28.36
C ALA A 39 0.01 1.12 -26.93
N ALA A 40 1.32 0.90 -26.71
CA ALA A 40 1.86 0.62 -25.38
C ALA A 40 1.61 1.78 -24.39
N ARG A 41 1.79 3.03 -24.83
CA ARG A 41 1.51 4.21 -24.02
C ARG A 41 0.04 4.33 -23.66
N LYS A 42 -0.88 4.00 -24.58
CA LYS A 42 -2.32 4.00 -24.29
C LYS A 42 -2.64 3.08 -23.10
N ILE A 43 -2.11 1.85 -23.09
CA ILE A 43 -2.31 0.90 -21.98
C ILE A 43 -1.78 1.46 -20.66
N LEU A 44 -0.60 2.11 -20.69
CA LEU A 44 0.01 2.71 -19.50
C LEU A 44 -0.87 3.83 -18.92
N GLU A 45 -1.37 4.74 -19.77
CA GLU A 45 -2.20 5.85 -19.33
C GLU A 45 -3.61 5.40 -18.89
N GLU A 46 -4.22 4.41 -19.54
CA GLU A 46 -5.50 3.82 -19.09
C GLU A 46 -5.34 3.16 -17.71
N ALA A 47 -4.21 2.46 -17.48
CA ALA A 47 -3.90 1.92 -16.17
C ALA A 47 -3.73 3.04 -15.13
N ARG A 48 -3.07 4.14 -15.50
CA ARG A 48 -2.84 5.31 -14.65
C ARG A 48 -4.17 5.96 -14.25
N GLU A 49 -5.07 6.17 -15.21
CA GLU A 49 -6.41 6.70 -14.98
C GLU A 49 -7.21 5.83 -14.02
N ARG A 50 -7.12 4.50 -14.17
CA ARG A 50 -7.83 3.56 -13.30
C ARG A 50 -7.32 3.57 -11.85
N VAL A 51 -6.00 3.60 -11.66
CA VAL A 51 -5.39 3.74 -10.32
C VAL A 51 -5.79 5.09 -9.71
N ALA A 52 -5.68 6.17 -10.48
CA ALA A 52 -6.03 7.51 -10.03
C ALA A 52 -7.49 7.61 -9.60
N SER A 53 -8.42 7.11 -10.43
CA SER A 53 -9.84 7.08 -10.12
C SER A 53 -10.13 6.27 -8.84
N PHE A 54 -9.52 5.08 -8.70
CA PHE A 54 -9.71 4.24 -7.51
C PHE A 54 -9.22 4.92 -6.22
N CYS A 55 -8.13 5.69 -6.30
CA CYS A 55 -7.54 6.41 -5.16
C CYS A 55 -8.08 7.83 -4.99
N ALA A 56 -9.04 8.27 -5.82
CA ALA A 56 -9.52 9.66 -5.87
C ALA A 56 -8.39 10.70 -6.04
N ALA A 57 -7.43 10.39 -6.92
CA ALA A 57 -6.29 11.24 -7.28
C ALA A 57 -6.35 11.65 -8.76
N ARG A 58 -5.45 12.55 -9.19
CA ARG A 58 -5.26 12.83 -10.62
C ARG A 58 -4.32 11.80 -11.24
N PRO A 59 -4.48 11.46 -12.53
CA PRO A 59 -3.53 10.57 -13.23
C PRO A 59 -2.08 11.03 -13.11
N ALA A 60 -1.84 12.34 -13.21
CA ALA A 60 -0.50 12.93 -13.06
C ALA A 60 0.15 12.69 -11.69
N ASP A 61 -0.61 12.30 -10.67
CA ASP A 61 -0.10 12.04 -9.32
C ASP A 61 0.11 10.54 -9.03
N VAL A 62 -0.08 9.68 -10.03
CA VAL A 62 0.24 8.25 -9.94
C VAL A 62 1.63 8.00 -10.53
N ILE A 63 2.47 7.29 -9.78
CA ILE A 63 3.82 6.88 -10.18
C ILE A 63 3.88 5.35 -10.08
N PHE A 64 4.11 4.67 -11.20
CA PHE A 64 4.25 3.22 -11.20
C PHE A 64 5.64 2.79 -10.72
N CYS A 65 5.65 1.76 -9.87
CA CYS A 65 6.84 1.16 -9.26
C CYS A 65 6.82 -0.36 -9.51
N ALA A 66 7.91 -1.08 -9.21
CA ALA A 66 7.98 -2.53 -9.32
C ALA A 66 7.18 -3.27 -8.23
N GLY A 67 6.71 -2.56 -7.21
CA GLY A 67 5.94 -3.06 -6.10
C GLY A 67 5.86 -2.03 -4.97
N ALA A 68 5.19 -2.37 -3.88
CA ALA A 68 5.06 -1.44 -2.76
C ALA A 68 6.36 -1.18 -2.01
N THR A 69 7.30 -2.14 -1.93
CA THR A 69 8.64 -1.89 -1.37
C THR A 69 9.32 -0.70 -2.05
N GLU A 70 9.26 -0.63 -3.39
CA GLU A 70 9.82 0.50 -4.14
C GLU A 70 8.99 1.77 -3.95
N ALA A 71 7.65 1.67 -3.96
CA ALA A 71 6.77 2.84 -3.76
C ALA A 71 6.97 3.49 -2.37
N ASN A 72 7.06 2.67 -1.33
CA ASN A 72 7.36 3.07 0.04
C ASN A 72 8.75 3.72 0.15
N ALA A 73 9.78 3.08 -0.41
CA ALA A 73 11.13 3.62 -0.40
C ALA A 73 11.21 4.95 -1.17
N LEU A 74 10.48 5.08 -2.29
CA LEU A 74 10.39 6.33 -3.04
C LEU A 74 9.70 7.43 -2.22
N ALA A 75 8.62 7.11 -1.50
CA ALA A 75 7.93 8.07 -0.64
C ALA A 75 8.82 8.56 0.49
N LEU A 76 9.46 7.64 1.22
CA LEU A 76 10.40 7.96 2.30
C LEU A 76 11.59 8.79 1.77
N HIS A 77 12.16 8.41 0.62
CA HIS A 77 13.25 9.13 -0.01
C HIS A 77 12.88 10.56 -0.40
N ALA A 78 11.74 10.73 -1.08
CA ALA A 78 11.34 12.02 -1.64
C ALA A 78 10.76 12.95 -0.58
N LEU A 79 9.88 12.44 0.27
CA LEU A 79 9.14 13.24 1.25
C LEU A 79 9.91 13.38 2.57
N GLY A 80 10.83 12.47 2.88
CA GLY A 80 11.59 12.46 4.14
C GLY A 80 12.97 13.10 4.07
N ARG A 81 13.43 13.52 2.87
CA ARG A 81 14.81 13.99 2.61
C ARG A 81 15.33 15.05 3.59
N ASP A 82 14.47 15.99 3.95
CA ASP A 82 14.82 17.17 4.77
C ASP A 82 13.92 17.26 6.02
N ARG A 83 13.40 16.11 6.49
CA ARG A 83 12.44 16.02 7.60
C ARG A 83 12.83 14.87 8.54
N PRO A 84 12.57 15.00 9.85
CA PRO A 84 12.54 13.82 10.73
C PRO A 84 11.55 12.79 10.18
N ILE A 85 11.88 11.51 10.29
CA ILE A 85 11.00 10.41 9.86
C ILE A 85 10.51 9.67 11.09
N LEU A 86 9.19 9.51 11.19
CA LEU A 86 8.52 8.72 12.22
C LEU A 86 7.87 7.52 11.54
N ILE A 87 8.09 6.30 12.05
CA ILE A 87 7.49 5.07 11.52
C ILE A 87 6.75 4.31 12.62
N GLY A 88 5.66 3.61 12.27
CA GLY A 88 4.98 2.72 13.21
C GLY A 88 5.88 1.57 13.72
N ALA A 89 5.65 1.13 14.95
CA ALA A 89 6.40 0.01 15.55
C ALA A 89 6.12 -1.34 14.90
N THR A 90 5.11 -1.43 14.03
CA THR A 90 4.68 -2.64 13.33
C THR A 90 4.92 -2.58 11.82
N GLU A 91 5.57 -1.52 11.32
CA GLU A 91 5.89 -1.35 9.89
C GLU A 91 6.59 -2.57 9.28
N HIS A 92 6.25 -2.83 8.01
CA HIS A 92 6.87 -3.88 7.22
C HIS A 92 8.38 -3.63 7.08
N ASP A 93 9.19 -4.69 7.00
CA ASP A 93 10.65 -4.59 6.93
C ASP A 93 11.16 -3.67 5.81
N ALA A 94 10.42 -3.60 4.70
CA ALA A 94 10.69 -2.66 3.61
C ALA A 94 10.77 -1.19 4.08
N ILE A 95 9.89 -0.76 4.98
CA ILE A 95 9.87 0.59 5.55
C ILE A 95 11.06 0.77 6.50
N ARG A 96 11.27 -0.18 7.40
CA ARG A 96 12.38 -0.12 8.38
C ARG A 96 13.74 -0.06 7.69
N ALA A 97 13.92 -0.85 6.64
CA ALA A 97 15.14 -0.86 5.83
C ALA A 97 15.33 0.45 5.05
N ALA A 98 14.24 1.06 4.58
CA ALA A 98 14.29 2.34 3.87
C ALA A 98 14.50 3.56 4.80
N ALA A 99 14.14 3.44 6.09
CA ALA A 99 14.31 4.48 7.10
C ALA A 99 14.92 3.94 8.41
N PRO A 100 16.18 3.45 8.40
CA PRO A 100 16.79 2.76 9.53
C PRO A 100 17.07 3.67 10.75
N HIS A 101 16.98 4.98 10.56
CA HIS A 101 17.18 5.99 11.60
C HIS A 101 15.88 6.70 12.00
N ALA A 102 14.73 6.22 11.53
CA ALA A 102 13.44 6.78 11.93
C ALA A 102 13.16 6.54 13.40
N GLU A 103 12.52 7.50 14.05
CA GLU A 103 11.97 7.30 15.39
C GLU A 103 10.68 6.45 15.30
N ILE A 104 10.49 5.59 16.29
CA ILE A 104 9.43 4.59 16.28
C ILE A 104 8.23 5.09 17.08
N ILE A 105 7.06 5.10 16.45
CA ILE A 105 5.77 5.32 17.10
C ILE A 105 5.31 3.98 17.68
N PRO A 106 5.17 3.83 19.01
CA PRO A 106 4.75 2.57 19.62
C PRO A 106 3.30 2.21 19.24
N VAL A 107 2.95 0.96 19.51
CA VAL A 107 1.57 0.47 19.45
C VAL A 107 1.03 0.23 20.86
N GLN A 108 -0.29 0.32 20.99
CA GLN A 108 -1.04 -0.10 22.16
C GLN A 108 -1.09 -1.64 22.26
N PRO A 109 -1.48 -2.21 23.41
CA PRO A 109 -1.56 -3.67 23.59
C PRO A 109 -2.49 -4.41 22.60
N ASP A 110 -3.44 -3.70 22.00
CA ASP A 110 -4.34 -4.23 20.97
C ASP A 110 -3.73 -4.23 19.55
N GLY A 111 -2.52 -3.67 19.42
CA GLY A 111 -1.77 -3.56 18.18
C GLY A 111 -2.04 -2.29 17.37
N GLN A 112 -2.94 -1.40 17.79
CA GLN A 112 -3.16 -0.11 17.12
C GLN A 112 -2.04 0.88 17.45
N MET A 113 -1.71 1.78 16.53
CA MET A 113 -0.72 2.83 16.79
C MET A 113 -1.14 3.72 17.97
N ASP A 114 -0.18 4.05 18.84
CA ASP A 114 -0.40 4.98 19.94
C ASP A 114 -0.47 6.43 19.44
N LEU A 115 -1.69 6.95 19.32
CA LEU A 115 -1.95 8.34 18.90
C LEU A 115 -1.42 9.39 19.90
N ALA A 116 -1.36 9.08 21.19
CA ALA A 116 -0.81 10.00 22.20
C ALA A 116 0.72 10.11 22.07
N ALA A 117 1.38 8.97 21.81
CA ALA A 117 2.80 8.95 21.48
C ALA A 117 3.07 9.69 20.16
N LEU A 118 2.27 9.45 19.11
CA LEU A 118 2.39 10.19 17.84
C LEU A 118 2.29 11.70 18.08
N LYS A 119 1.29 12.16 18.84
CA LYS A 119 1.12 13.60 19.15
C LYS A 119 2.35 14.18 19.85
N SER A 120 2.94 13.43 20.77
CA SER A 120 4.12 13.86 21.53
C SER A 120 5.37 13.92 20.63
N LEU A 121 5.56 12.94 19.75
CA LEU A 121 6.64 12.91 18.76
C LEU A 121 6.51 14.05 17.75
N LEU A 122 5.30 14.32 17.26
CA LEU A 122 5.03 15.44 16.35
C LEU A 122 5.28 16.80 16.98
N ALA A 123 5.02 16.96 18.28
CA ALA A 123 5.36 18.18 19.01
C ALA A 123 6.88 18.40 19.13
N ALA A 124 7.65 17.31 19.27
CA ALA A 124 9.11 17.36 19.27
C ALA A 124 9.71 17.57 17.87
N HIS A 125 9.03 17.06 16.84
CA HIS A 125 9.49 17.04 15.45
C HIS A 125 8.47 17.69 14.50
N PRO A 126 8.22 19.01 14.62
CA PRO A 126 7.30 19.71 13.74
C PRO A 126 7.72 19.56 12.27
N GLY A 127 6.75 19.30 11.39
CA GLY A 127 7.03 19.08 9.98
C GLY A 127 7.66 17.73 9.63
N ALA A 128 7.64 16.73 10.53
CA ALA A 128 8.10 15.37 10.22
C ALA A 128 7.37 14.72 9.02
N LEU A 129 7.96 13.65 8.49
CA LEU A 129 7.25 12.66 7.69
C LEU A 129 6.84 11.50 8.60
N VAL A 130 5.55 11.26 8.72
CA VAL A 130 4.99 10.07 9.37
C VAL A 130 4.71 9.03 8.30
N CYS A 131 5.20 7.81 8.50
CA CYS A 131 4.86 6.65 7.69
C CYS A 131 4.10 5.63 8.54
N LEU A 132 2.90 5.27 8.08
CA LEU A 132 2.03 4.36 8.80
C LEU A 132 1.32 3.42 7.83
N MET A 133 1.34 2.12 8.10
CA MET A 133 0.50 1.17 7.40
C MET A 133 -0.99 1.40 7.71
N ALA A 134 -1.86 1.27 6.73
CA ALA A 134 -3.30 1.30 6.96
C ALA A 134 -3.79 0.05 7.71
N ALA A 135 -3.16 -1.08 7.43
CA ALA A 135 -3.52 -2.39 7.97
C ALA A 135 -2.28 -3.27 8.13
N ASN A 136 -2.14 -3.91 9.28
CA ASN A 136 -1.04 -4.82 9.54
C ASN A 136 -1.16 -6.12 8.75
N ASN A 137 -0.08 -6.51 8.08
CA ASN A 137 -0.03 -7.70 7.23
C ASN A 137 -0.09 -9.01 7.99
N GLU A 138 0.28 -9.02 9.27
CA GLU A 138 0.30 -10.22 10.11
C GLU A 138 -0.99 -10.36 10.89
N THR A 139 -1.37 -9.32 11.66
CA THR A 139 -2.51 -9.35 12.58
C THR A 139 -3.82 -8.88 11.93
N GLY A 140 -3.73 -8.16 10.83
CA GLY A 140 -4.87 -7.51 10.19
C GLY A 140 -5.33 -6.23 10.88
N VAL A 141 -4.71 -5.83 12.00
CA VAL A 141 -5.13 -4.64 12.77
C VAL A 141 -5.09 -3.40 11.89
N LEU A 142 -6.19 -2.64 11.91
CA LEU A 142 -6.34 -1.38 11.19
C LEU A 142 -5.87 -0.23 12.09
N HIS A 143 -5.10 0.69 11.52
CA HIS A 143 -4.75 1.94 12.21
C HIS A 143 -5.75 3.04 11.88
N ASP A 144 -6.02 3.93 12.84
CA ASP A 144 -6.85 5.11 12.64
C ASP A 144 -6.09 6.18 11.84
N ILE A 145 -6.10 6.01 10.52
CA ILE A 145 -5.44 6.92 9.58
C ILE A 145 -6.07 8.32 9.62
N ALA A 146 -7.36 8.44 9.90
CA ALA A 146 -8.03 9.74 9.99
C ALA A 146 -7.50 10.55 11.18
N ALA A 147 -7.41 9.93 12.36
CA ALA A 147 -6.84 10.56 13.54
C ALA A 147 -5.35 10.90 13.36
N ALA A 148 -4.56 9.99 12.77
CA ALA A 148 -3.15 10.25 12.45
C ALA A 148 -2.99 11.43 11.48
N ALA A 149 -3.83 11.52 10.44
CA ALA A 149 -3.80 12.60 9.47
C ALA A 149 -4.15 13.95 10.10
N ALA A 150 -5.14 14.00 11.02
CA ALA A 150 -5.49 15.21 11.76
C ALA A 150 -4.30 15.71 12.60
N LEU A 151 -3.65 14.83 13.36
CA LEU A 151 -2.47 15.17 14.15
C LEU A 151 -1.30 15.65 13.26
N CYS A 152 -1.08 14.99 12.11
CA CYS A 152 -0.06 15.41 11.15
C CYS A 152 -0.34 16.82 10.62
N ALA A 153 -1.60 17.12 10.27
CA ALA A 153 -2.01 18.42 9.78
C ALA A 153 -1.77 19.53 10.82
N GLU A 154 -2.14 19.29 12.08
CA GLU A 154 -1.89 20.23 13.19
C GLU A 154 -0.38 20.54 13.36
N ALA A 155 0.49 19.55 13.15
CA ALA A 155 1.93 19.67 13.30
C ALA A 155 2.68 20.10 12.02
N GLY A 156 1.97 20.38 10.92
CA GLY A 156 2.58 20.66 9.61
C GLY A 156 3.36 19.49 9.00
N ALA A 157 3.12 18.28 9.50
CA ALA A 157 3.76 17.04 9.07
C ALA A 157 3.07 16.45 7.83
N LEU A 158 3.79 15.58 7.13
CA LEU A 158 3.26 14.79 6.02
C LEU A 158 2.95 13.37 6.49
N LEU A 159 1.89 12.76 5.95
CA LEU A 159 1.54 11.36 6.21
C LEU A 159 1.67 10.53 4.95
N HIS A 160 2.62 9.60 4.93
CA HIS A 160 2.67 8.50 3.96
C HIS A 160 1.93 7.29 4.52
N VAL A 161 1.04 6.71 3.74
CA VAL A 161 0.27 5.52 4.13
C VAL A 161 0.70 4.32 3.30
N ASP A 162 1.21 3.28 3.96
CA ASP A 162 1.34 1.96 3.34
C ASP A 162 -0.05 1.31 3.30
N ALA A 163 -0.73 1.39 2.15
CA ALA A 163 -2.10 0.90 1.97
C ALA A 163 -2.16 -0.53 1.42
N VAL A 164 -1.04 -1.26 1.44
CA VAL A 164 -0.85 -2.50 0.68
C VAL A 164 -1.83 -3.60 1.03
N GLN A 165 -2.12 -3.80 2.31
CA GLN A 165 -3.04 -4.84 2.78
C GLN A 165 -4.50 -4.38 2.84
N ALA A 166 -4.72 -3.06 2.77
CA ALA A 166 -6.05 -2.47 2.86
C ALA A 166 -6.70 -2.30 1.48
N ILE A 167 -5.94 -1.94 0.44
CA ILE A 167 -6.49 -1.78 -0.91
C ILE A 167 -7.06 -3.10 -1.42
N GLY A 168 -8.29 -3.03 -1.94
CA GLY A 168 -9.05 -4.19 -2.39
C GLY A 168 -9.80 -4.93 -1.28
N ARG A 169 -9.64 -4.54 0.00
CA ARG A 169 -10.30 -5.18 1.16
C ARG A 169 -11.10 -4.18 2.00
N CYS A 170 -10.53 -3.01 2.26
CA CYS A 170 -11.19 -1.86 2.89
C CYS A 170 -10.57 -0.56 2.35
N ASN A 171 -11.31 0.20 1.53
CA ASN A 171 -10.86 1.49 1.03
C ASN A 171 -11.57 2.61 1.80
N GLN A 172 -10.80 3.52 2.39
CA GLN A 172 -11.32 4.63 3.20
C GLN A 172 -11.03 6.01 2.59
N GLY A 173 -10.51 6.09 1.36
CA GLY A 173 -10.23 7.38 0.72
C GLY A 173 -9.15 8.18 1.45
N TRP A 174 -8.03 7.55 1.81
CA TRP A 174 -7.01 8.13 2.69
C TRP A 174 -6.41 9.46 2.22
N LEU A 175 -6.35 9.73 0.91
CA LEU A 175 -5.93 11.05 0.41
C LEU A 175 -6.92 12.15 0.82
N ALA A 176 -8.22 11.87 0.78
CA ALA A 176 -9.26 12.79 1.23
C ALA A 176 -9.22 12.99 2.76
N LEU A 177 -8.75 11.98 3.50
CA LEU A 177 -8.50 12.08 4.95
C LEU A 177 -7.24 12.89 5.30
N GLY A 178 -6.43 13.29 4.31
CA GLY A 178 -5.27 14.15 4.52
C GLY A 178 -3.91 13.48 4.30
N ALA A 179 -3.87 12.21 3.88
CA ALA A 179 -2.61 11.57 3.51
C ALA A 179 -1.90 12.34 2.38
N ALA A 180 -0.58 12.48 2.50
CA ALA A 180 0.28 13.07 1.50
C ALA A 180 0.58 12.08 0.36
N SER A 181 0.64 10.78 0.66
CA SER A 181 0.83 9.74 -0.36
C SER A 181 0.40 8.37 0.12
N LEU A 182 0.10 7.47 -0.82
CA LEU A 182 -0.29 6.08 -0.60
C LEU A 182 0.61 5.14 -1.41
N ALA A 183 1.05 4.04 -0.83
CA ALA A 183 1.67 2.94 -1.56
C ALA A 183 0.70 1.77 -1.76
N LEU A 184 0.80 1.12 -2.92
CA LEU A 184 -0.04 -0.02 -3.28
C LEU A 184 0.71 -1.07 -4.09
N SER A 185 0.34 -2.35 -3.93
CA SER A 185 1.00 -3.50 -4.54
C SER A 185 -0.01 -4.41 -5.25
N GLY A 186 0.13 -4.61 -6.56
CA GLY A 186 -0.87 -5.32 -7.38
C GLY A 186 -1.17 -6.73 -6.88
N HIS A 187 -0.14 -7.49 -6.55
CA HIS A 187 -0.27 -8.90 -6.15
C HIS A 187 -0.95 -9.13 -4.79
N LYS A 188 -1.23 -8.06 -4.02
CA LYS A 188 -1.93 -8.17 -2.72
C LYS A 188 -3.45 -8.07 -2.85
N PHE A 189 -3.95 -7.72 -4.03
CA PHE A 189 -5.38 -7.68 -4.34
C PHE A 189 -5.74 -8.42 -5.64
N GLY A 190 -4.83 -9.29 -6.11
CA GLY A 190 -5.08 -10.24 -7.21
C GLY A 190 -4.59 -9.77 -8.58
N GLY A 191 -3.72 -8.76 -8.62
CA GLY A 191 -2.90 -8.45 -9.79
C GLY A 191 -1.64 -9.34 -9.89
N PRO A 192 -0.85 -9.23 -10.96
CA PRO A 192 0.44 -9.91 -11.06
C PRO A 192 1.49 -9.25 -10.13
N PRO A 193 2.53 -9.99 -9.71
CA PRO A 193 3.71 -9.39 -9.09
C PRO A 193 4.48 -8.51 -10.10
N GLY A 194 5.36 -7.65 -9.60
CA GLY A 194 6.19 -6.78 -10.44
C GLY A 194 5.55 -5.44 -10.80
N ALA A 195 4.40 -5.09 -10.21
CA ALA A 195 3.84 -3.75 -10.27
C ALA A 195 3.27 -3.31 -8.91
N GLY A 196 3.54 -2.05 -8.59
CA GLY A 196 2.91 -1.27 -7.54
C GLY A 196 2.75 0.17 -7.99
N ALA A 197 2.23 1.04 -7.12
CA ALA A 197 2.24 2.46 -7.37
C ALA A 197 2.45 3.26 -6.09
N LEU A 198 3.07 4.43 -6.24
CA LEU A 198 2.99 5.53 -5.30
C LEU A 198 1.98 6.52 -5.84
N VAL A 199 0.91 6.79 -5.10
CA VAL A 199 -0.08 7.82 -5.41
C VAL A 199 0.16 8.99 -4.47
N VAL A 200 0.33 10.19 -5.00
CA VAL A 200 0.65 11.37 -4.19
C VAL A 200 -0.48 12.38 -4.21
N ARG A 201 -0.58 13.19 -3.16
CA ARG A 201 -1.42 14.39 -3.17
C ARG A 201 -0.81 15.42 -4.11
N GLU A 202 -1.67 16.27 -4.67
CA GLU A 202 -1.26 17.35 -5.56
C GLU A 202 -0.17 18.24 -4.95
N ASN A 203 0.69 18.79 -5.81
CA ASN A 203 1.72 19.78 -5.48
C ASN A 203 2.85 19.30 -4.54
N LEU A 204 3.06 17.98 -4.43
CA LEU A 204 4.24 17.42 -3.78
C LEU A 204 5.32 17.07 -4.81
N GLU A 205 6.54 17.57 -4.59
CA GLU A 205 7.69 17.23 -5.42
C GLU A 205 8.19 15.82 -5.06
N ILE A 206 8.17 14.91 -6.04
CA ILE A 206 8.72 13.56 -5.87
C ILE A 206 10.01 13.43 -6.66
N ARG A 207 11.14 13.52 -5.97
CA ARG A 207 12.46 13.28 -6.55
C ARG A 207 12.67 11.79 -6.76
N ALA A 208 13.17 11.43 -7.93
CA ALA A 208 13.37 10.04 -8.29
C ALA A 208 14.45 9.37 -7.43
N LEU A 209 14.07 8.27 -6.75
CA LEU A 209 15.00 7.34 -6.13
C LEU A 209 15.84 6.62 -7.20
N ILE A 210 15.18 6.12 -8.25
CA ILE A 210 15.81 5.53 -9.43
C ILE A 210 15.81 6.58 -10.54
N LYS A 211 16.97 7.15 -10.86
CA LYS A 211 17.13 8.08 -11.98
C LYS A 211 17.07 7.34 -13.33
N GLY A 212 16.64 8.02 -14.38
CA GLY A 212 16.53 7.41 -15.71
C GLY A 212 16.18 8.40 -16.81
N GLY A 213 15.69 7.87 -17.94
CA GLY A 213 15.43 8.60 -19.18
C GLY A 213 14.11 9.40 -19.21
N GLY A 214 13.60 9.83 -18.05
CA GLY A 214 12.38 10.64 -17.96
C GLY A 214 11.06 9.87 -17.86
N GLN A 215 11.08 8.54 -17.66
CA GLN A 215 9.87 7.76 -17.39
C GLN A 215 9.15 8.25 -16.12
N GLU A 216 7.84 7.99 -16.04
CA GLU A 216 6.98 8.43 -14.92
C GLU A 216 7.10 9.93 -14.60
N LEU A 217 7.17 10.76 -15.65
CA LEU A 217 7.39 12.21 -15.58
C LEU A 217 8.72 12.58 -14.90
N GLY A 218 9.75 11.75 -15.07
CA GLY A 218 11.05 11.92 -14.43
C GLY A 218 11.10 11.50 -12.97
N ARG A 219 10.01 10.95 -12.40
CA ARG A 219 9.91 10.59 -10.97
C ARG A 219 10.31 9.15 -10.67
N ARG A 220 10.40 8.29 -11.70
CA ARG A 220 10.88 6.90 -11.57
C ARG A 220 11.45 6.42 -12.91
N GLY A 221 12.74 6.11 -12.93
CA GLY A 221 13.45 5.67 -14.13
C GLY A 221 13.20 4.21 -14.52
N GLY A 222 13.40 3.91 -15.81
CA GLY A 222 13.33 2.55 -16.36
C GLY A 222 12.02 2.27 -17.09
N THR A 223 12.09 1.41 -18.10
CA THR A 223 10.94 1.04 -18.94
C THR A 223 9.80 0.48 -18.06
N PRO A 224 8.56 0.98 -18.19
CA PRO A 224 7.42 0.47 -17.40
C PRO A 224 7.15 -1.00 -17.69
N ALA A 225 6.90 -1.78 -16.63
CA ALA A 225 6.52 -3.20 -16.73
C ALA A 225 5.06 -3.34 -17.16
N LEU A 226 4.78 -3.02 -18.43
CA LEU A 226 3.43 -2.80 -18.94
C LEU A 226 2.44 -3.95 -18.67
N PRO A 227 2.80 -5.24 -18.83
CA PRO A 227 1.91 -6.34 -18.46
C PRO A 227 1.52 -6.35 -16.98
N ALA A 228 2.48 -6.07 -16.10
CA ALA A 228 2.24 -6.07 -14.67
C ALA A 228 1.36 -4.87 -14.26
N ILE A 229 1.61 -3.70 -14.85
CA ILE A 229 0.82 -2.48 -14.63
C ILE A 229 -0.61 -2.64 -15.12
N ALA A 230 -0.81 -3.21 -16.32
CA ALA A 230 -2.14 -3.49 -16.87
C ALA A 230 -2.92 -4.47 -15.98
N GLY A 231 -2.27 -5.55 -15.54
CA GLY A 231 -2.87 -6.51 -14.62
C GLY A 231 -3.22 -5.92 -13.25
N LEU A 232 -2.35 -5.06 -12.70
CA LEU A 232 -2.62 -4.32 -11.46
C LEU A 232 -3.88 -3.46 -11.60
N ALA A 233 -3.95 -2.64 -12.65
CA ALA A 233 -5.09 -1.74 -12.87
C ALA A 233 -6.40 -2.52 -13.08
N ALA A 234 -6.35 -3.66 -13.79
CA ALA A 234 -7.52 -4.51 -14.01
C ALA A 234 -7.99 -5.25 -12.74
N ALA A 235 -7.10 -5.51 -11.78
CA ALA A 235 -7.47 -6.09 -10.49
C ALA A 235 -8.21 -5.10 -9.57
N LEU A 236 -8.00 -3.78 -9.75
CA LEU A 236 -8.65 -2.75 -8.94
C LEU A 236 -10.16 -2.71 -9.15
N GLY A 237 -10.88 -2.57 -8.04
CA GLY A 237 -12.34 -2.51 -8.00
C GLY A 237 -13.02 -3.87 -8.24
N ALA A 238 -12.27 -4.96 -8.25
CA ALA A 238 -12.87 -6.29 -8.29
C ALA A 238 -13.77 -6.51 -7.05
N PRO A 239 -14.91 -7.22 -7.20
CA PRO A 239 -15.77 -7.53 -6.07
C PRO A 239 -15.01 -8.24 -4.95
N TYR A 240 -15.30 -7.82 -3.73
CA TYR A 240 -14.74 -8.37 -2.51
C TYR A 240 -15.86 -8.42 -1.45
N ASP A 241 -16.32 -9.63 -1.14
CA ASP A 241 -17.38 -9.83 -0.14
C ASP A 241 -16.75 -9.86 1.26
N ALA A 242 -16.50 -8.66 1.79
CA ALA A 242 -15.91 -8.50 3.11
C ALA A 242 -16.74 -9.16 4.23
N ALA A 243 -18.07 -9.20 4.09
CA ALA A 243 -18.95 -9.76 5.11
C ALA A 243 -18.86 -11.30 5.13
N GLN A 244 -18.89 -11.94 3.97
CA GLN A 244 -18.71 -13.38 3.88
C GLN A 244 -17.33 -13.81 4.37
N ILE A 245 -16.28 -13.09 3.93
CA ILE A 245 -14.89 -13.41 4.31
C ILE A 245 -14.69 -13.21 5.82
N ALA A 246 -15.25 -12.15 6.40
CA ALA A 246 -15.27 -11.95 7.85
C ALA A 246 -15.97 -13.09 8.58
N GLY A 247 -17.10 -13.60 8.07
CA GLY A 247 -17.79 -14.75 8.64
C GLY A 247 -16.90 -16.00 8.71
N TRP A 248 -16.24 -16.36 7.60
CA TRP A 248 -15.29 -17.49 7.58
C TRP A 248 -14.10 -17.29 8.51
N ARG A 249 -13.57 -16.06 8.55
CA ARG A 249 -12.48 -15.71 9.45
C ARG A 249 -12.91 -15.95 10.91
N ASP A 250 -14.08 -15.47 11.30
CA ASP A 250 -14.58 -15.57 12.67
C ASP A 250 -14.86 -17.03 13.04
N GLU A 251 -15.41 -17.85 12.13
CA GLU A 251 -15.60 -19.29 12.35
C GLU A 251 -14.26 -20.02 12.62
N ILE A 252 -13.24 -19.75 11.81
CA ILE A 252 -11.90 -20.33 11.98
C ILE A 252 -11.28 -19.89 13.31
N GLU A 253 -11.39 -18.60 13.64
CA GLU A 253 -10.84 -18.05 14.88
C GLU A 253 -11.51 -18.69 16.10
N GLN A 254 -12.84 -18.80 16.13
CA GLN A 254 -13.57 -19.45 17.24
C GLN A 254 -13.16 -20.92 17.42
N ALA A 255 -13.00 -21.67 16.32
CA ALA A 255 -12.53 -23.05 16.39
C ALA A 255 -11.11 -23.16 16.96
N ALA A 256 -10.21 -22.25 16.57
CA ALA A 256 -8.84 -22.21 17.08
C ALA A 256 -8.77 -21.84 18.57
N LEU A 257 -9.58 -20.86 19.00
CA LEU A 257 -9.68 -20.46 20.41
C LEU A 257 -10.19 -21.63 21.27
N ALA A 258 -11.21 -22.36 20.80
CA ALA A 258 -11.70 -23.57 21.46
C ALA A 258 -10.63 -24.68 21.57
N ALA A 259 -9.65 -24.69 20.66
CA ALA A 259 -8.49 -25.59 20.68
C ALA A 259 -7.31 -25.07 21.52
N GLY A 260 -7.46 -23.92 22.21
CA GLY A 260 -6.44 -23.35 23.10
C GLY A 260 -5.48 -22.35 22.44
N ALA A 261 -5.77 -21.90 21.22
CA ALA A 261 -5.03 -20.79 20.60
C ALA A 261 -5.41 -19.44 21.24
N VAL A 262 -4.58 -18.44 20.98
CA VAL A 262 -4.79 -17.03 21.34
C VAL A 262 -4.82 -16.21 20.05
N ALA A 263 -5.88 -15.43 19.84
CA ALA A 263 -5.98 -14.53 18.70
C ALA A 263 -5.30 -13.19 18.99
N ILE A 264 -4.29 -12.85 18.19
CA ILE A 264 -3.53 -11.61 18.32
C ILE A 264 -4.28 -10.47 17.61
N GLY A 265 -4.46 -9.34 18.30
CA GLY A 265 -5.18 -8.18 17.77
C GLY A 265 -6.71 -8.29 17.79
N ALA A 266 -7.28 -9.32 18.46
CA ALA A 266 -8.72 -9.57 18.48
C ALA A 266 -9.57 -8.42 19.08
N GLY A 267 -8.97 -7.59 19.93
CA GLY A 267 -9.62 -6.42 20.55
C GLY A 267 -9.66 -5.15 19.69
N ALA A 268 -9.03 -5.17 18.51
CA ALA A 268 -8.94 -4.01 17.62
C ALA A 268 -9.77 -4.20 16.33
N PRO A 269 -10.12 -3.12 15.61
CA PRO A 269 -10.61 -3.22 14.25
C PRO A 269 -9.59 -3.95 13.36
N ARG A 270 -10.03 -4.96 12.61
CA ARG A 270 -9.16 -5.79 11.76
C ARG A 270 -9.69 -5.94 10.33
N LEU A 271 -8.79 -6.23 9.41
CA LEU A 271 -9.11 -6.70 8.08
C LEU A 271 -10.06 -7.91 8.14
N PRO A 272 -11.04 -8.00 7.22
CA PRO A 272 -12.01 -9.09 7.19
C PRO A 272 -11.39 -10.47 6.97
N ASN A 273 -10.20 -10.57 6.38
CA ASN A 273 -9.60 -11.84 5.96
C ASN A 273 -8.43 -12.35 6.82
N THR A 274 -8.02 -11.61 7.85
CA THR A 274 -6.74 -11.89 8.54
C THR A 274 -6.99 -12.42 9.95
N ILE A 275 -6.32 -13.53 10.28
CA ILE A 275 -6.26 -14.11 11.62
C ILE A 275 -4.80 -14.35 11.95
N CYS A 276 -4.33 -13.84 13.09
CA CYS A 276 -3.04 -14.19 13.65
C CYS A 276 -3.27 -14.97 14.94
N LEU A 277 -2.81 -16.22 14.97
CA LEU A 277 -3.00 -17.13 16.10
C LEU A 277 -1.65 -17.46 16.71
N ALA A 278 -1.56 -17.39 18.03
CA ALA A 278 -0.47 -17.95 18.80
C ALA A 278 -0.97 -19.19 19.56
N LEU A 279 -0.21 -20.27 19.57
CA LEU A 279 -0.50 -21.45 20.38
C LEU A 279 0.51 -21.52 21.53
N PRO A 280 0.11 -21.20 22.77
CA PRO A 280 1.03 -21.22 23.89
C PRO A 280 1.73 -22.58 24.03
N GLY A 281 3.05 -22.57 24.17
CA GLY A 281 3.85 -23.78 24.33
C GLY A 281 4.30 -24.46 23.03
N VAL A 282 3.92 -23.93 21.86
CA VAL A 282 4.42 -24.38 20.56
C VAL A 282 5.34 -23.29 19.98
N ARG A 283 6.51 -23.69 19.48
CA ARG A 283 7.49 -22.81 18.82
C ARG A 283 7.38 -22.90 17.32
#